data_AF-A0A1I0HXW9-F1
#
_entry.id   AF-A0A1I0HXW9-F1
#
_cell.length_a   1.000
_cell.length_b   1.000
_cell.length_c   1.000
_cell.angle_alpha   90.00
_cell.angle_beta   90.00
_cell.angle_gamma   90.00
#
_symmetry.space_group_name_H-M   'P 1'
#
loop_
_entity.id
_entity.type
_entity.pdbx_description
1 polymer ?
#
loop_
_entity_poly.entity_id
_entity_poly.type
_entity_poly.pdbx_seq_one_letter_code
_entity_poly.pdbx_strand_id
1 'polypeptide(L)' 'MSTVRKTITLTDQQNDWVKSRIACGDFTNDSEYFRDLIRRDQARNAELERLRAALAEGEQSGISNRTPQEIRQAAKAK' A
#
# COMPACT_ATOMS: atom_id res chain seq x y z
N MET A 1 4.89 -16.60 -11.64
CA MET A 1 5.53 -16.31 -10.34
C MET A 1 5.47 -17.57 -9.49
N SER A 2 6.53 -17.89 -8.75
CA SER A 2 6.52 -19.03 -7.83
C SER A 2 5.74 -18.69 -6.55
N THR A 3 5.00 -19.66 -6.01
CA THR A 3 4.28 -19.52 -4.74
C THR A 3 5.08 -20.14 -3.60
N VAL A 4 5.20 -19.43 -2.48
CA VAL A 4 5.83 -19.95 -1.24
C VAL A 4 4.75 -20.33 -0.24
N ARG A 5 4.78 -21.56 0.27
CA ARG A 5 3.85 -22.03 1.29
C ARG A 5 4.16 -21.36 2.64
N LYS A 6 3.11 -20.87 3.31
CA LYS A 6 3.18 -20.33 4.67
C LYS A 6 2.16 -21.05 5.55
N THR A 7 2.50 -21.31 6.81
CA THR A 7 1.56 -21.76 7.84
C THR A 7 1.13 -20.55 8.65
N ILE A 8 -0.17 -20.36 8.83
CA ILE A 8 -0.76 -19.21 9.52
C ILE A 8 -1.76 -19.75 10.53
N THR A 9 -1.73 -19.25 11.75
CA THR A 9 -2.71 -19.56 12.79
C THR A 9 -3.77 -18.46 12.80
N LEU A 10 -5.04 -18.87 12.82
CA LEU A 10 -6.20 -17.97 12.84
C LEU A 10 -7.03 -18.28 14.08
N THR A 11 -7.83 -17.29 14.50
CA THR A 11 -8.93 -17.57 15.42
C THR A 11 -10.05 -18.32 14.70
N ASP A 12 -10.90 -19.02 15.45
CA ASP A 12 -12.07 -19.71 14.87
C ASP A 12 -12.96 -18.74 14.08
N GLN A 13 -13.18 -17.54 14.64
CA GLN A 13 -13.96 -16.48 13.99
C GLN A 13 -13.36 -16.05 12.64
N GLN A 14 -12.03 -15.96 12.53
CA GLN A 14 -11.34 -15.61 11.29
C GLN A 14 -11.42 -16.76 10.28
N ASN A 15 -11.27 -18.00 10.73
CA ASN A 15 -11.43 -19.18 9.88
C ASN A 15 -12.85 -19.26 9.29
N ASP A 16 -13.88 -19.05 10.10
CA ASP A 16 -15.26 -19.08 9.64
C ASP A 16 -15.56 -17.96 8.65
N TRP A 17 -14.97 -16.79 8.87
CA TRP A 17 -15.01 -15.71 7.89
C TRP A 17 -14.38 -16.12 6.56
N VAL A 18 -13.16 -16.67 6.56
CA VAL A 18 -12.47 -17.14 5.33
C VAL A 18 -13.33 -18.16 4.58
N LYS A 19 -13.88 -19.16 5.30
CA LYS A 19 -14.78 -20.16 4.73
C LYS A 19 -16.02 -19.55 4.09
N SER A 20 -16.62 -18.53 4.72
CA SER A 20 -17.79 -17.84 4.14
C SER A 20 -17.46 -17.16 2.80
N ARG A 21 -16.25 -16.60 2.66
CA ARG A 21 -15.79 -15.97 1.42
C ARG A 21 -15.58 -16.98 0.30
N ILE A 22 -15.10 -18.18 0.64
CA ILE A 22 -14.96 -19.29 -0.32
C ILE A 22 -16.34 -19.82 -0.71
N ALA A 23 -17.26 -20.00 0.25
CA ALA A 23 -18.61 -20.49 0.00
C ALA A 23 -19.45 -19.53 -0.88
N CYS A 24 -19.16 -18.23 -0.84
CA CYS A 24 -19.73 -17.22 -1.74
C CYS A 24 -19.31 -17.41 -3.21
N GLY A 25 -18.27 -18.21 -3.48
CA GLY A 25 -17.73 -18.43 -4.82
C GLY A 25 -16.70 -17.37 -5.26
N ASP A 26 -16.41 -16.38 -4.41
CA ASP A 26 -15.41 -15.33 -4.70
C ASP A 26 -13.98 -15.89 -4.79
N PHE A 27 -13.72 -17.01 -4.10
CA PHE A 27 -12.40 -17.62 -3.99
C PHE A 27 -12.52 -19.13 -3.96
N THR A 28 -11.51 -19.81 -4.50
CA THR A 28 -11.45 -21.29 -4.56
C THR A 28 -10.80 -21.91 -3.33
N ASN A 29 -9.99 -21.14 -2.59
CA ASN A 29 -9.26 -21.59 -1.40
C ASN A 29 -8.75 -20.42 -0.54
N ASP A 30 -8.32 -20.74 0.68
CA ASP A 30 -7.78 -19.80 1.66
C ASP A 30 -6.59 -19.00 1.11
N SER A 31 -5.67 -19.67 0.41
CA SER A 31 -4.46 -19.01 -0.10
C SER A 31 -4.80 -17.94 -1.15
N GLU A 32 -5.87 -18.13 -1.91
CA GLU A 32 -6.37 -17.15 -2.86
C GLU A 32 -6.95 -15.93 -2.17
N TYR A 33 -7.79 -16.15 -1.17
CA TYR A 33 -8.36 -15.09 -0.35
C TYR A 33 -7.27 -14.26 0.35
N PHE A 34 -6.27 -14.91 0.97
CA PHE A 34 -5.16 -14.22 1.62
C PHE A 34 -4.30 -13.42 0.63
N ARG A 35 -4.02 -13.97 -0.56
CA ARG A 35 -3.29 -13.22 -1.61
C ARG A 35 -4.05 -11.98 -2.04
N ASP A 36 -5.37 -12.07 -2.15
CA ASP A 36 -6.20 -10.91 -2.49
C ASP A 36 -6.23 -9.87 -1.37
N LEU A 37 -6.37 -10.29 -0.12
CA LEU A 37 -6.25 -9.39 1.04
C LEU A 37 -4.92 -8.65 1.08
N ILE A 38 -3.80 -9.35 0.85
CA ILE A 38 -2.47 -8.74 0.79
C ILE A 38 -2.39 -7.72 -0.34
N ARG A 39 -2.95 -8.03 -1.52
CA ARG A 39 -2.97 -7.08 -2.65
C ARG A 39 -3.76 -5.81 -2.31
N ARG A 40 -4.91 -5.94 -1.65
CA ARG A 40 -5.72 -4.79 -1.23
C ARG A 40 -5.00 -3.95 -0.17
N ASP A 41 -4.30 -4.60 0.76
CA ASP A 41 -3.48 -3.91 1.76
C ASP A 41 -2.32 -3.15 1.10
N GLN A 42 -1.58 -3.80 0.20
CA GLN A 42 -0.53 -3.15 -0.59
C GLN A 42 -1.05 -1.95 -1.39
N ALA A 43 -2.21 -2.10 -2.06
CA ALA A 43 -2.80 -1.02 -2.82
C ALA A 43 -3.21 0.17 -1.92
N ARG A 44 -3.75 -0.11 -0.73
CA ARG A 44 -4.11 0.92 0.25
C ARG A 44 -2.88 1.65 0.78
N ASN A 45 -1.80 0.91 1.03
CA ASN A 45 -0.57 1.46 1.60
C ASN A 45 0.31 2.15 0.55
N ALA A 46 0.13 1.86 -0.74
CA ALA A 46 0.95 2.42 -1.81
C ALA A 46 0.96 3.96 -1.84
N GLU A 47 -0.19 4.60 -1.60
CA GLU A 47 -0.26 6.07 -1.61
C GLU A 47 0.43 6.69 -0.39
N LEU A 48 0.33 6.05 0.78
CA LEU A 48 1.04 6.47 1.98
C LEU A 48 2.56 6.34 1.79
N GLU A 49 3.02 5.26 1.17
CA GLU A 49 4.44 5.07 0.88
C GLU A 49 4.95 6.08 -0.16
N ARG A 50 4.15 6.44 -1.16
CA ARG A 50 4.48 7.53 -2.10
C ARG A 50 4.65 8.87 -1.39
N LEU A 51 3.71 9.20 -0.48
CA LEU A 51 3.80 10.43 0.31
C LEU A 51 5.06 10.44 1.17
N ARG A 52 5.35 9.33 1.88
CA ARG A 52 6.56 9.20 2.69
C ARG A 52 7.83 9.35 1.87
N ALA A 53 7.88 8.77 0.67
CA ALA A 53 9.02 8.91 -0.23
C ALA A 53 9.22 10.36 -0.69
N ALA A 54 8.14 11.07 -1.07
CA ALA A 54 8.22 12.48 -1.46
C ALA A 54 8.66 13.39 -0.30
N LEU A 55 8.22 13.11 0.93
CA LEU A 55 8.67 13.83 2.12
C LEU A 55 10.16 13.59 2.38
N ALA A 56 10.61 12.33 2.33
CA ALA A 56 12.02 11.99 2.51
C ALA A 56 12.91 12.64 1.45
N GLU A 57 12.47 12.69 0.19
CA GLU A 57 13.16 13.42 -0.89
C GLU A 57 13.27 14.91 -0.56
N GLY A 58 12.19 15.54 -0.10
CA GLY A 58 12.18 16.94 0.32
C GLY A 58 13.13 17.21 1.50
N GLU A 59 13.12 16.37 2.52
CA GLU A 59 14.02 16.47 3.68
C GLU A 59 15.49 16.33 3.27
N GLN A 60 15.80 15.39 2.37
CA GLN A 60 17.16 15.16 1.85
C GLN A 60 17.63 16.27 0.90
N SER A 61 16.71 16.99 0.26
CA SER A 61 17.03 18.11 -0.63
C SER A 61 17.54 19.36 0.10
N GLY A 62 17.43 19.39 1.43
CA GLY A 62 17.87 20.50 2.27
C GLY A 62 16.88 21.67 2.30
N ILE A 63 17.17 22.65 3.16
CA ILE A 63 16.29 23.82 3.34
C ILE A 63 16.55 24.84 2.22
N SER A 64 15.48 25.21 1.51
CA SER A 64 15.55 26.28 0.52
C SER A 64 15.55 27.65 1.18
N ASN A 65 16.45 28.53 0.75
CA ASN A 65 16.47 29.95 1.16
C ASN A 65 15.55 30.82 0.27
N ARG A 66 14.81 30.22 -0.66
CA ARG A 66 13.99 30.98 -1.62
C ARG A 66 12.74 31.52 -0.96
N THR A 67 12.43 32.77 -1.26
CA THR A 67 11.18 33.39 -0.84
C THR A 67 10.00 32.89 -1.68
N PRO A 68 8.75 32.99 -1.17
CA PRO A 68 7.56 32.65 -1.94
C PRO A 68 7.38 33.43 -3.25
N GLN A 69 7.97 34.63 -3.36
CA GLN A 69 7.97 35.40 -4.62
C GLN A 69 8.93 34.81 -5.65
N GLU A 70 10.16 34.47 -5.25
CA GLU A 70 11.15 33.85 -6.12
C GLU A 70 10.71 32.47 -6.63
N ILE A 71 10.01 31.69 -5.78
CA ILE A 71 9.42 30.41 -6.19
C ILE A 71 8.36 30.62 -7.28
N ARG A 72 7.46 31.59 -7.09
CA ARG A 72 6.40 31.92 -8.06
C ARG A 72 6.96 32.44 -9.38
N GLN A 73 7.98 33.28 -9.35
CA GLN A 73 8.61 33.79 -10.57
C GLN A 73 9.27 32.67 -11.38
N ALA A 74 10.02 31.78 -10.73
CA ALA A 74 10.66 30.68 -11.45
C ALA A 74 9.67 29.65 -12.00
N ALA A 75 8.54 29.42 -11.30
CA ALA A 75 7.50 28.53 -11.81
C ALA A 75 6.80 29.09 -13.07
N LYS A 76 6.67 30.42 -13.19
CA LYS A 76 6.09 31.09 -14.37
C LYS A 76 7.06 31.21 -15.55
N ALA A 77 8.36 31.21 -15.28
CA ALA A 77 9.41 31.29 -16.29
C ALA A 77 9.74 29.93 -16.93
N LYS A 78 9.07 28.87 -16.49
CA LYS A 78 9.25 27.48 -16.92
C LYS A 78 8.12 27.06 -17.85
#